data_AF-A0A536SG56-F1
#
_entry.id   AF-A0A536SG56-F1
#
_cell.length_a   1.000
_cell.length_b   1.000
_cell.length_c   1.000
_cell.angle_alpha   90.00
_cell.angle_beta   90.00
_cell.angle_gamma   90.00
#
_symmetry.space_group_name_H-M   'P 1'
#
loop_
_entity.id
_entity.type
_entity.pdbx_description
1 polymer ?
#
loop_
_entity_poly.entity_id
_entity_poly.type
_entity_poly.pdbx_seq_one_letter_code
_entity_poly.pdbx_strand_id
1 'polypeptide(L)'
;MIRTIRLLLVGAIIAASCAATAQTLRVRGTIEKADGNVLTLKSSDGAGLKLTLTDDARIVAVVRASMADIKEGTFLGSAAMPQPDGSQKALEVHIFPEQMRGTGEGHRPYAPVPNSTMTNGSAAGMTVAGVDGSTMVVKYKDGEKKIVV
;
A
#
# COMPACT_ATOMS: atom_id res chain seq x y z
N MET A 1 -69.29 -34.95 -26.50
CA MET A 1 -68.32 -34.19 -27.31
C MET A 1 -67.89 -32.96 -26.54
N ILE A 2 -66.74 -33.00 -25.85
CA ILE A 2 -66.19 -31.83 -25.13
C ILE A 2 -64.70 -31.75 -25.51
N ARG A 3 -64.31 -30.62 -26.10
CA ARG A 3 -63.01 -30.37 -26.73
C ARG A 3 -61.98 -29.95 -25.68
N THR A 4 -60.82 -30.59 -25.78
CA THR A 4 -59.56 -30.35 -25.08
C THR A 4 -58.98 -28.97 -25.38
N ILE A 5 -58.51 -28.25 -24.37
CA ILE A 5 -57.53 -27.17 -24.52
C ILE A 5 -56.39 -27.45 -23.54
N ARG A 6 -55.24 -27.88 -24.09
CA ARG A 6 -53.97 -27.99 -23.37
C ARG A 6 -53.26 -26.64 -23.49
N LEU A 7 -53.14 -25.91 -22.39
CA LEU A 7 -52.31 -24.71 -22.31
C LEU A 7 -50.86 -25.15 -22.09
N LEU A 8 -50.02 -25.02 -23.12
CA LEU A 8 -48.57 -25.20 -23.03
C LEU A 8 -47.96 -23.89 -22.50
N LEU A 9 -47.50 -23.91 -21.25
CA LEU A 9 -46.74 -22.81 -20.65
C LEU A 9 -45.25 -23.05 -20.94
N VAL A 10 -44.69 -22.34 -21.91
CA VAL A 10 -43.25 -22.32 -22.18
C VAL A 10 -42.62 -21.30 -21.23
N GLY A 11 -42.04 -21.77 -20.13
CA GLY A 11 -41.28 -20.94 -19.19
C GLY A 11 -39.90 -20.64 -19.75
N ALA A 12 -39.64 -19.37 -20.11
CA ALA A 12 -38.32 -18.90 -20.47
C ALA A 12 -37.42 -18.84 -19.21
N ILE A 13 -36.44 -19.74 -19.13
CA ILE A 13 -35.39 -19.67 -18.12
C ILE A 13 -34.42 -18.55 -18.54
N ILE A 14 -34.56 -17.38 -17.92
CA ILE A 14 -33.55 -16.32 -18.01
C ILE A 14 -32.38 -16.79 -17.15
N ALA A 15 -31.34 -17.34 -17.80
CA ALA A 15 -30.08 -17.63 -17.14
C ALA A 15 -29.39 -16.30 -16.79
N ALA A 16 -29.59 -15.82 -15.57
CA ALA A 16 -28.83 -14.71 -15.01
C ALA A 16 -27.35 -15.14 -14.91
N SER A 17 -26.53 -14.62 -15.81
CA SER A 17 -25.08 -14.83 -15.76
C SER A 17 -24.52 -14.00 -14.61
N CYS A 18 -24.28 -14.60 -13.45
CA CYS A 18 -23.49 -13.96 -12.41
C CYS A 18 -22.05 -13.83 -12.91
N ALA A 19 -21.66 -12.64 -13.36
CA ALA A 19 -20.26 -12.33 -13.63
C ALA A 19 -19.50 -12.38 -12.29
N ALA A 20 -18.64 -13.39 -12.13
CA ALA A 20 -17.76 -13.47 -10.96
C ALA A 20 -16.79 -12.28 -11.00
N THR A 21 -16.91 -11.38 -10.02
CA THR A 21 -15.94 -10.30 -9.83
C THR A 21 -14.59 -10.91 -9.48
N ALA A 22 -13.58 -10.67 -10.32
CA ALA A 22 -12.21 -11.12 -10.04
C ALA A 22 -11.74 -10.54 -8.70
N GLN A 23 -11.53 -11.41 -7.72
CA GLN A 23 -11.09 -11.00 -6.39
C GLN A 23 -9.59 -10.65 -6.42
N THR A 24 -9.23 -9.42 -6.08
CA THR A 24 -7.83 -9.03 -5.92
C THR A 24 -7.25 -9.69 -4.67
N LEU A 25 -6.26 -10.56 -4.85
CA LEU A 25 -5.57 -11.23 -3.75
C LEU A 25 -4.31 -10.45 -3.36
N ARG A 26 -4.14 -10.16 -2.07
CA ARG A 26 -2.88 -9.65 -1.51
C ARG A 26 -2.09 -10.81 -0.93
N VAL A 27 -0.91 -11.07 -1.49
CA VAL A 27 -0.02 -12.15 -1.04
C VAL A 27 1.19 -11.53 -0.35
N ARG A 28 1.59 -12.09 0.79
CA ARG A 28 2.86 -11.78 1.46
C ARG A 28 3.66 -13.07 1.57
N GLY A 29 4.89 -13.07 1.07
CA GLY A 29 5.73 -14.26 1.10
C GLY A 29 7.14 -13.99 0.58
N THR A 30 7.91 -15.07 0.48
CA THR A 30 9.26 -15.08 -0.08
C THR A 30 9.22 -15.56 -1.52
N ILE A 31 9.89 -14.85 -2.43
CA ILE A 31 10.10 -15.34 -3.80
C ILE A 31 11.20 -16.41 -3.74
N GLU A 32 10.87 -17.65 -4.09
CA GLU A 32 11.80 -18.79 -4.11
C GLU A 32 12.47 -18.97 -5.47
N LYS A 33 11.78 -18.57 -6.56
CA LYS A 33 12.30 -18.66 -7.93
C LYS A 33 11.67 -17.61 -8.84
N ALA A 34 12.44 -17.13 -9.81
CA ALA A 34 11.96 -16.32 -10.93
C ALA A 34 12.39 -16.97 -12.25
N ASP A 35 11.42 -17.30 -13.12
CA ASP A 35 11.61 -17.87 -14.45
C ASP A 35 10.88 -17.01 -15.48
N GLY A 36 11.59 -16.07 -16.12
CA GLY A 36 10.97 -15.11 -17.02
C GLY A 36 9.93 -14.23 -16.31
N ASN A 37 8.69 -14.26 -16.76
CA ASN A 37 7.58 -13.54 -16.13
C ASN A 37 6.82 -14.38 -15.08
N VAL A 38 7.32 -15.58 -14.71
CA VAL A 38 6.69 -16.42 -13.69
C VAL A 38 7.52 -16.39 -12.39
N LEU A 39 6.89 -16.01 -11.30
CA LEU A 39 7.45 -16.05 -9.94
C LEU A 39 6.87 -17.25 -9.18
N THR A 40 7.75 -18.00 -8.50
CA THR A 40 7.33 -19.01 -7.51
C THR A 40 7.56 -18.42 -6.11
N LEU A 41 6.51 -18.41 -5.28
CA LEU A 41 6.52 -17.81 -3.95
C LEU A 41 6.12 -18.84 -2.91
N LYS A 42 6.73 -18.73 -1.73
CA LYS A 42 6.22 -19.31 -0.50
C LYS A 42 5.52 -18.22 0.31
N SER A 43 4.20 -18.30 0.38
CA SER A 43 3.38 -17.39 1.19
C SER A 43 3.71 -17.55 2.68
N SER A 44 3.44 -16.50 3.45
CA SER A 44 3.71 -16.47 4.90
C SER A 44 2.84 -17.47 5.68
N ASP A 45 1.72 -17.90 5.10
CA ASP A 45 0.86 -18.98 5.60
C ASP A 45 1.34 -20.39 5.20
N GLY A 46 2.46 -20.49 4.49
CA GLY A 46 3.08 -21.74 4.06
C GLY A 46 2.63 -22.25 2.69
N ALA A 47 1.67 -21.59 2.02
CA ALA A 47 1.22 -22.01 0.70
C ALA A 47 2.25 -21.71 -0.40
N GLY A 48 2.46 -22.66 -1.31
CA GLY A 48 3.23 -22.46 -2.54
C GLY A 48 2.36 -21.82 -3.62
N LEU A 49 2.84 -20.72 -4.21
CA LEU A 49 2.11 -19.93 -5.22
C LEU A 49 2.96 -19.72 -6.46
N LYS A 50 2.31 -19.73 -7.63
CA LYS A 50 2.91 -19.24 -8.88
C LYS A 50 2.17 -17.99 -9.35
N LEU A 51 2.90 -16.90 -9.55
CA LEU A 51 2.38 -15.65 -10.07
C LEU A 51 2.95 -15.42 -11.47
N THR A 52 2.08 -15.16 -12.45
CA THR A 52 2.49 -14.74 -13.78
C THR A 52 2.37 -13.23 -13.87
N LEU A 53 3.48 -12.54 -14.10
CA LEU A 53 3.54 -11.11 -14.30
C LEU A 53 3.07 -10.74 -15.70
N THR A 54 2.29 -9.67 -15.79
CA THR A 54 1.96 -9.01 -17.04
C THR A 54 3.13 -8.12 -17.49
N ASP A 55 3.13 -7.72 -18.76
CA ASP A 55 4.18 -6.85 -19.33
C ASP A 55 4.21 -5.46 -18.67
N ASP A 56 3.08 -5.02 -18.09
CA ASP A 56 2.91 -3.76 -17.38
C ASP A 56 2.98 -3.90 -15.85
N ALA A 57 3.44 -5.05 -15.34
CA ALA A 57 3.56 -5.30 -13.91
C ALA A 57 4.45 -4.25 -13.24
N ARG A 58 3.91 -3.54 -12.25
CA ARG A 58 4.67 -2.57 -11.47
C ARG A 58 5.42 -3.26 -10.34
N ILE A 59 6.75 -3.22 -10.42
CA ILE A 59 7.64 -3.75 -9.39
C ILE A 59 8.19 -2.57 -8.59
N VAL A 60 8.01 -2.63 -7.27
CA VAL A 60 8.55 -1.64 -6.34
C VAL A 60 9.49 -2.34 -5.38
N ALA A 61 10.70 -1.81 -5.24
CA ALA A 61 11.72 -2.31 -4.33
C ALA A 61 12.11 -1.22 -3.33
N VAL A 62 12.41 -1.63 -2.10
CA VAL A 62 13.00 -0.74 -1.09
C VAL A 62 14.52 -0.90 -1.16
N VAL A 63 15.21 0.21 -1.36
CA VAL A 63 16.68 0.27 -1.39
C VAL A 63 17.18 1.19 -0.29
N ARG A 64 18.45 1.02 0.10
CA ARG A 64 19.05 1.82 1.17
C ARG A 64 19.15 3.28 0.74
N ALA A 65 18.74 4.19 1.63
CA ALA A 65 18.90 5.64 1.51
C ALA A 65 19.43 6.20 2.84
N SER A 66 19.81 7.47 2.82
CA SER A 66 20.30 8.22 3.98
C SER A 66 19.49 9.49 4.20
N MET A 67 19.63 10.10 5.38
CA MET A 67 18.99 11.39 5.65
C MET A 67 19.47 12.51 4.71
N ALA A 68 20.68 12.41 4.16
CA ALA A 68 21.20 13.37 3.18
C ALA A 68 20.48 13.30 1.82
N ASP A 69 19.78 12.21 1.53
CA ASP A 69 18.99 12.05 0.30
C ASP A 69 17.61 12.72 0.41
N ILE A 70 17.18 13.06 1.62
CA ILE A 70 15.97 13.81 1.86
C ILE A 70 16.30 15.30 1.66
N LYS A 71 15.60 15.92 0.70
CA LYS A 71 15.72 17.33 0.36
C LYS A 71 14.38 18.01 0.60
N GLU A 72 14.37 19.33 0.61
CA GLU A 72 13.13 20.11 0.60
C GLU A 72 12.24 19.64 -0.57
N GLY A 73 10.99 19.32 -0.28
CA GLY A 73 10.00 18.84 -1.25
C GLY A 73 10.05 17.34 -1.55
N THR A 74 11.03 16.58 -1.05
CA THR A 74 11.08 15.11 -1.21
C THR A 74 9.79 14.49 -0.68
N PHE A 75 9.09 13.70 -1.51
CA PHE A 75 7.93 12.95 -1.05
C PHE A 75 8.37 11.69 -0.30
N LEU A 76 7.92 11.55 0.94
CA LEU A 76 8.30 10.45 1.82
C LEU A 76 7.13 9.97 2.66
N GLY A 77 7.28 8.77 3.21
CA GLY A 77 6.43 8.24 4.26
C GLY A 77 7.24 7.98 5.52
N SER A 78 6.65 8.25 6.68
CA SER A 78 7.22 7.90 7.98
C SER A 78 6.21 7.15 8.83
N ALA A 79 6.54 5.90 9.14
CA ALA A 79 5.90 5.16 10.22
C ALA A 79 6.48 5.66 11.53
N ALA A 80 5.65 6.01 12.51
CA ALA A 80 6.13 6.67 13.72
C ALA A 80 5.25 6.43 14.94
N MET A 81 5.84 6.61 16.12
CA MET A 81 5.13 6.62 17.40
C MET A 81 4.79 8.07 17.79
N PRO A 82 3.51 8.41 18.02
CA PRO A 82 3.13 9.70 18.56
C PRO A 82 3.82 9.99 19.89
N GLN A 83 4.26 11.24 20.08
CA GLN A 83 4.86 11.73 21.31
C GLN A 83 3.91 12.67 22.07
N PRO A 84 4.08 12.86 23.39
CA PRO A 84 3.23 13.77 24.18
C PRO A 84 3.23 15.22 23.72
N ASP A 85 4.31 15.68 23.09
CA ASP A 85 4.45 17.03 22.52
C ASP A 85 3.79 17.19 21.13
N GLY A 86 3.17 16.12 20.61
CA GLY A 86 2.53 16.07 19.29
C GLY A 86 3.47 15.72 18.13
N SER A 87 4.79 15.64 18.37
CA SER A 87 5.76 15.14 17.39
C SER A 87 5.59 13.63 17.14
N GLN A 88 6.21 13.14 16.09
CA GLN A 88 6.18 11.73 15.70
C GLN A 88 7.61 11.18 15.71
N LYS A 89 7.89 10.23 16.59
CA LYS A 89 9.21 9.56 16.64
C LYS A 89 9.24 8.45 15.60
N ALA A 90 10.08 8.59 14.59
CA ALA A 90 10.16 7.68 13.45
C ALA A 90 10.57 6.27 13.90
N LEU A 91 9.83 5.28 13.40
CA LEU A 91 10.22 3.88 13.36
C LEU A 91 10.89 3.57 12.01
N GLU A 92 10.43 4.24 10.97
CA GLU A 92 10.92 4.13 9.60
C GLU A 92 10.71 5.47 8.88
N VAL A 93 11.61 5.78 7.95
CA VAL A 93 11.40 6.78 6.90
C VAL A 93 11.74 6.11 5.56
N HIS A 94 10.84 6.20 4.60
CA HIS A 94 11.10 5.80 3.22
C HIS A 94 10.79 6.92 2.25
N ILE A 95 11.67 7.09 1.27
CA ILE A 95 11.50 8.05 0.19
C ILE A 95 10.72 7.36 -0.93
N PHE A 96 9.65 7.99 -1.40
CA PHE A 96 8.96 7.54 -2.60
C PHE A 96 9.66 8.09 -3.84
N PRO A 97 9.76 7.30 -4.92
CA PRO A 97 10.11 7.88 -6.21
C PRO A 97 9.04 8.90 -6.62
N GLU A 98 9.43 9.92 -7.38
CA GLU A 98 8.53 11.04 -7.76
C GLU A 98 7.27 10.56 -8.48
N GLN A 99 7.35 9.49 -9.27
CA GLN A 99 6.20 8.90 -9.98
C GLN A 99 5.14 8.31 -9.02
N MET A 100 5.49 8.13 -7.74
CA MET A 100 4.59 7.68 -6.67
C MET A 100 4.16 8.82 -5.74
N ARG A 101 4.44 10.09 -6.07
CA ARG A 101 3.95 11.22 -5.27
C ARG A 101 2.43 11.15 -5.09
N GLY A 102 1.97 11.47 -3.89
CA GLY A 102 0.55 11.35 -3.50
C GLY A 102 0.18 9.96 -2.96
N THR A 103 1.09 8.96 -3.02
CA THR A 103 0.83 7.63 -2.45
C THR A 103 0.51 7.71 -0.96
N GLY A 104 -0.76 7.48 -0.63
CA GLY A 104 -1.24 7.46 0.75
C GLY A 104 -0.99 8.75 1.53
N GLU A 105 -0.91 9.90 0.83
CA GLU A 105 -0.66 11.22 1.42
C GLU A 105 -1.61 11.50 2.60
N GLY A 106 -1.08 12.14 3.64
CA GLY A 106 -1.80 12.48 4.86
C GLY A 106 -1.22 11.81 6.09
N HIS A 107 -2.00 11.84 7.18
CA HIS A 107 -1.64 11.27 8.47
C HIS A 107 -2.74 10.33 8.95
N ARG A 108 -2.39 9.07 9.25
CA ARG A 108 -3.36 8.02 9.59
C ARG A 108 -2.78 6.97 10.53
N PRO A 109 -3.62 6.18 11.23
CA PRO A 109 -3.14 5.01 11.99
C PRO A 109 -2.38 4.01 11.09
N TYR A 110 -1.30 3.43 11.62
CA TYR A 110 -0.50 2.41 10.95
C TYR A 110 -0.61 1.07 11.67
N ALA A 111 -1.60 0.29 11.26
CA ALA A 111 -1.96 -0.97 11.93
C ALA A 111 -0.84 -2.00 12.13
N PRO A 112 0.19 -2.14 11.26
CA PRO A 112 1.27 -3.11 11.48
C PRO A 112 2.03 -2.93 12.81
N VAL A 113 2.01 -1.74 13.41
CA VAL A 113 2.56 -1.48 14.74
C VAL A 113 1.48 -0.84 15.63
N PRO A 114 1.13 -1.43 16.79
CA PRO A 114 0.09 -0.89 17.66
C PRO A 114 0.34 0.58 18.03
N ASN A 115 -0.72 1.40 18.00
CA ASN A 115 -0.71 2.83 18.32
C ASN A 115 0.23 3.70 17.46
N SER A 116 0.82 3.16 16.40
CA SER A 116 1.67 3.91 15.49
C SER A 116 0.86 4.64 14.41
N THR A 117 1.51 5.59 13.75
CA THR A 117 0.95 6.37 12.65
C THR A 117 1.81 6.22 11.39
N MET A 118 1.21 6.52 10.25
CA MET A 118 1.91 6.72 8.98
C MET A 118 1.64 8.15 8.54
N THR A 119 2.71 8.92 8.32
CA THR A 119 2.65 10.28 7.77
C THR A 119 3.33 10.30 6.41
N ASN A 120 2.56 10.58 5.36
CA ASN A 120 3.07 10.68 3.99
C ASN A 120 2.89 12.11 3.49
N GLY A 121 3.94 12.69 2.94
CA GLY A 121 3.93 14.08 2.51
C GLY A 121 5.29 14.55 1.98
N SER A 122 5.40 15.84 1.74
CA SER A 122 6.63 16.48 1.30
C SER A 122 7.46 16.93 2.51
N ALA A 123 8.74 16.58 2.52
CA ALA A 123 9.68 17.06 3.50
C ALA A 123 9.82 18.59 3.42
N ALA A 124 9.84 19.23 4.59
CA ALA A 124 10.07 20.66 4.75
C ALA A 124 10.92 20.92 6.00
N GLY A 125 11.79 21.93 5.95
CA GLY A 125 12.47 22.43 7.15
C GLY A 125 13.28 21.37 7.89
N MET A 126 14.14 20.65 7.17
CA MET A 126 15.03 19.67 7.77
C MET A 126 16.07 20.32 8.65
N THR A 127 16.17 19.84 9.89
CA THR A 127 17.21 20.23 10.84
C THR A 127 17.97 18.98 11.27
N VAL A 128 19.22 18.87 10.84
CA VAL A 128 20.13 17.84 11.36
C VAL A 128 20.63 18.33 12.72
N ALA A 129 20.10 17.77 13.81
CA ALA A 129 20.51 18.12 15.16
C ALA A 129 21.30 16.96 15.80
N GLY A 130 22.19 17.32 16.73
CA GLY A 130 23.08 16.40 17.45
C GLY A 130 22.33 15.43 18.36
N VAL A 131 22.29 15.71 19.67
CA VAL A 131 21.92 14.73 20.71
C VAL A 131 20.46 14.26 20.66
N ASP A 132 19.55 15.07 20.07
CA ASP A 132 18.10 14.82 20.04
C ASP A 132 17.59 14.16 18.74
N GLY A 133 18.49 13.74 17.85
CA GLY A 133 18.14 13.16 16.55
C GLY A 133 17.87 14.22 15.48
N SER A 134 17.80 13.78 14.22
CA SER A 134 17.48 14.69 13.12
C SER A 134 15.98 14.95 13.09
N THR A 135 15.55 16.17 12.80
CA THR A 135 14.12 16.49 12.71
C THR A 135 13.76 17.01 11.34
N MET A 136 12.53 16.73 10.90
CA MET A 136 11.96 17.26 9.67
C MET A 136 10.47 17.51 9.84
N VAL A 137 9.93 18.49 9.13
CA VAL A 137 8.49 18.66 8.97
C VAL A 137 8.05 17.88 7.74
N VAL A 138 6.93 17.16 7.83
CA VAL A 138 6.29 16.51 6.69
C VAL A 138 4.96 17.20 6.47
N LYS A 139 4.84 17.88 5.32
CA LYS A 139 3.65 18.62 4.90
C LYS A 139 2.80 17.78 3.96
N TYR A 140 1.51 17.76 4.19
CA TYR A 140 0.51 17.13 3.34
C TYR A 140 -0.69 18.07 3.19
N LYS A 141 -1.58 17.78 2.25
CA LYS A 141 -2.71 18.67 1.88
C LYS A 141 -3.43 19.35 3.05
N ASP A 142 -3.73 18.60 4.11
CA ASP A 142 -4.57 19.06 5.23
C ASP A 142 -3.79 19.28 6.54
N GLY A 143 -2.45 19.34 6.49
CA GLY A 143 -1.65 19.65 7.68
C GLY A 143 -0.20 19.24 7.60
N GLU A 144 0.45 19.21 8.76
CA GLU A 144 1.85 18.82 8.87
C GLU A 144 2.13 18.10 10.17
N LYS A 145 3.22 17.33 10.19
CA LYS A 145 3.78 16.73 11.40
C LYS A 145 5.28 16.95 11.46
N LYS A 146 5.75 17.26 12.66
CA LYS A 146 7.18 17.19 12.99
C LYS A 146 7.56 15.73 13.23
N ILE A 147 8.51 15.24 12.45
CA ILE A 147 9.11 13.91 12.57
C ILE A 147 10.47 14.06 13.26
N VAL A 148 10.72 13.22 14.26
CA VAL A 148 12.00 13.07 14.95
C VAL A 148 12.59 11.72 14.56
N VAL A 149 13.80 11.72 14.00
CA VAL A 149 14.53 10.55 13.48
C VAL A 149 15.68 10.20 14.40
#